data_AF-A0A958ABZ5-F1
#
_entry.id   AF-A0A958ABZ5-F1
#
_cell.length_a   1.000
_cell.length_b   1.000
_cell.length_c   1.000
_cell.angle_alpha   90.00
_cell.angle_beta   90.00
_cell.angle_gamma   90.00
#
_symmetry.space_group_name_H-M   'P 1'
#
loop_
_entity.id
_entity.type
_entity.pdbx_description
1 polymer ?
#
loop_
_entity_poly.entity_id
_entity_poly.type
_entity_poly.pdbx_seq_one_letter_code
_entity_poly.pdbx_strand_id
1 'polypeptide(L)'
;MKRCRWLALCLWFSWGVTACVQVLPSDTPATKPITSSATVSVMPTPFDVTPTASPIETMPHLLLESTGTVKLKRVDENWPDFQPIEIHTPLLSTDLLEVEDQAIILCAGTQQVTLETGISSVPCPRQPAIFQYNGADYNAPQRPGEVPYVLYPRRTLIFTERPNLIWRDTGAENYELTLFDQTGKLWTESTTEQTEMAYPNQQMPLQSGMYYLLLVTDETEVEDQTPGIGFSMADASQLKEIRQAEQIINALPDLDKPTRTFILAVYYATLEPDPKTGLRPVGEAWRIFEALAETQNTPTLHLWRGYTLMEMFLPLEAETAFKAAIEAAENVGDLETQARAYIALGQLSCDKMYFNQAEILYMSLNGQTDLVQKGQEVCD
;
A
#
# COMPACT_ATOMS: atom_id res chain seq x y z
N MET A 1 -13.23 55.44 -30.87
CA MET A 1 -13.86 55.30 -32.20
C MET A 1 -13.92 53.81 -32.57
N LYS A 2 -15.09 53.33 -33.00
CA LYS A 2 -15.41 52.14 -33.84
C LYS A 2 -14.72 50.79 -33.49
N ARG A 3 -15.39 49.86 -32.80
CA ARG A 3 -16.32 48.79 -33.29
C ARG A 3 -15.66 47.71 -34.17
N CYS A 4 -15.73 46.46 -33.72
CA CYS A 4 -16.26 45.34 -34.53
C CYS A 4 -16.74 44.16 -33.65
N ARG A 5 -18.03 43.85 -33.78
CA ARG A 5 -18.74 42.64 -33.30
C ARG A 5 -18.63 41.57 -34.38
N TRP A 6 -18.67 40.28 -34.04
CA TRP A 6 -19.52 39.29 -34.70
C TRP A 6 -19.98 38.22 -33.70
N LEU A 7 -21.30 37.98 -33.73
CA LEU A 7 -22.08 37.00 -32.98
C LEU A 7 -22.66 36.07 -34.06
N ALA A 8 -22.69 34.76 -33.85
CA ALA A 8 -23.42 33.83 -34.71
C ALA A 8 -24.29 32.90 -33.84
N LEU A 9 -25.60 33.10 -33.98
CA LEU A 9 -26.69 32.20 -33.56
C LEU A 9 -26.68 30.94 -34.44
N CYS A 10 -27.08 29.80 -33.87
CA CYS A 10 -27.80 28.75 -34.61
C CYS A 10 -29.03 28.30 -33.82
N LEU A 11 -30.14 28.25 -34.55
CA LEU A 11 -31.53 28.00 -34.12
C LEU A 11 -31.87 26.51 -34.11
N TRP A 12 -32.85 26.19 -33.27
CA TRP A 12 -33.65 24.97 -33.26
C TRP A 12 -34.44 24.75 -34.57
N PHE A 13 -34.59 23.49 -34.98
CA PHE A 13 -35.78 22.99 -35.69
C PHE A 13 -36.01 21.51 -35.37
N SER A 14 -37.25 21.18 -34.98
CA SER A 14 -37.79 19.82 -34.91
C SER A 14 -38.32 19.41 -36.29
N TRP A 15 -38.50 18.10 -36.52
CA TRP A 15 -39.67 17.44 -37.12
C TRP A 15 -39.41 15.92 -37.22
N GLY A 16 -40.40 15.13 -36.84
CA GLY A 16 -40.36 13.66 -36.90
C GLY A 16 -40.90 13.11 -38.21
N VAL A 17 -40.59 11.83 -38.50
CA VAL A 17 -41.30 11.02 -39.50
C VAL A 17 -41.35 9.55 -39.03
N THR A 18 -42.55 9.00 -39.10
CA THR A 18 -42.97 7.60 -38.90
C THR A 18 -42.81 6.80 -40.20
N ALA A 19 -42.36 5.54 -40.14
CA ALA A 19 -42.56 4.53 -41.19
C ALA A 19 -42.56 3.12 -40.54
N CYS A 20 -43.70 2.44 -40.42
CA CYS A 20 -44.39 1.57 -41.39
C CYS A 20 -43.70 0.21 -41.64
N VAL A 21 -44.32 -0.81 -41.05
CA VAL A 21 -44.13 -2.25 -41.24
C VAL A 21 -44.77 -2.67 -42.58
N GLN A 22 -44.07 -3.50 -43.36
CA GLN A 22 -44.67 -4.27 -44.46
C GLN A 22 -44.34 -5.76 -44.31
N VAL A 23 -45.42 -6.54 -44.20
CA VAL A 23 -45.51 -7.99 -44.37
C VAL A 23 -46.02 -8.25 -45.79
N LEU A 24 -45.60 -9.36 -46.42
CA LEU A 24 -46.30 -10.23 -47.39
C LEU A 24 -45.27 -11.08 -48.19
N PRO A 25 -45.67 -12.11 -48.98
CA PRO A 25 -46.10 -13.43 -48.54
C PRO A 25 -45.21 -14.56 -49.13
N SER A 26 -45.52 -15.78 -48.68
CA SER A 26 -44.96 -17.07 -49.09
C SER A 26 -45.23 -17.45 -50.55
N ASP A 27 -44.27 -18.11 -51.20
CA ASP A 27 -44.56 -19.13 -52.22
C ASP A 27 -43.50 -20.24 -52.20
N THR A 28 -43.99 -21.48 -52.22
CA THR A 28 -43.22 -22.74 -52.27
C THR A 28 -43.16 -23.23 -53.72
N PRO A 29 -42.14 -24.02 -54.09
CA PRO A 29 -42.49 -25.40 -54.42
C PRO A 29 -41.47 -26.45 -53.94
N ALA A 30 -41.99 -27.67 -53.80
CA ALA A 30 -41.35 -28.85 -53.25
C ALA A 30 -40.27 -29.46 -54.15
N THR A 31 -39.20 -29.96 -53.52
CA THR A 31 -38.41 -31.09 -54.05
C THR A 31 -37.88 -31.98 -52.92
N LYS A 32 -37.79 -33.27 -53.23
CA LYS A 32 -37.65 -34.48 -52.40
C LYS A 32 -36.23 -34.71 -51.81
N PRO A 33 -36.04 -35.72 -50.94
CA PRO A 33 -35.21 -35.62 -49.73
C PRO A 33 -33.74 -36.00 -49.97
N ILE A 34 -32.84 -35.32 -49.26
CA ILE A 34 -31.46 -35.76 -49.06
C ILE A 34 -31.32 -36.10 -47.58
N THR A 35 -31.10 -37.39 -47.32
CA THR A 35 -30.64 -37.94 -46.04
C THR A 35 -29.34 -37.26 -45.62
N SER A 36 -29.40 -36.49 -44.54
CA SER A 36 -28.26 -35.88 -43.87
C SER A 36 -28.25 -36.39 -42.42
N SER A 37 -27.20 -37.15 -42.09
CA SER A 37 -26.89 -37.58 -40.72
C SER A 37 -26.69 -36.37 -39.83
N ALA A 38 -27.55 -36.21 -38.82
CA ALA A 38 -27.37 -35.23 -37.76
C ALA A 38 -26.25 -35.70 -36.83
N THR A 39 -25.03 -35.20 -37.04
CA THR A 39 -24.01 -35.18 -36.00
C THR A 39 -24.42 -34.12 -34.98
N VAL A 40 -24.76 -34.55 -33.77
CA VAL A 40 -24.98 -33.65 -32.63
C VAL A 40 -23.65 -32.97 -32.32
N SER A 41 -23.48 -31.75 -32.81
CA SER A 41 -22.39 -30.86 -32.40
C SER A 41 -22.72 -30.37 -31.00
N VAL A 42 -22.17 -31.05 -30.00
CA VAL A 42 -22.13 -30.54 -28.62
C VAL A 42 -21.19 -29.34 -28.66
N MET A 43 -21.77 -28.13 -28.67
CA MET A 43 -20.97 -26.93 -28.42
C MET A 43 -20.32 -27.06 -27.05
N PRO A 44 -18.98 -26.93 -26.93
CA PRO A 44 -18.37 -26.80 -25.62
C PRO A 44 -18.94 -25.55 -24.98
N THR A 45 -19.55 -25.72 -23.82
CA THR A 45 -19.90 -24.63 -22.92
C THR A 45 -18.67 -23.74 -22.76
N PRO A 46 -18.79 -22.40 -22.90
CA PRO A 46 -17.69 -21.51 -22.59
C PRO A 46 -17.30 -21.78 -21.14
N PHE A 47 -16.06 -22.23 -20.95
CA PHE A 47 -15.46 -22.27 -19.62
C PHE A 47 -15.43 -20.82 -19.14
N ASP A 48 -16.35 -20.52 -18.22
CA ASP A 48 -16.34 -19.30 -17.44
C ASP A 48 -15.15 -19.43 -16.47
N VAL A 49 -13.95 -19.19 -16.99
CA VAL A 49 -12.74 -19.08 -16.18
C VAL A 49 -12.78 -17.67 -15.60
N THR A 50 -13.60 -17.46 -14.58
CA THR A 50 -13.44 -16.30 -13.72
C THR A 50 -12.02 -16.39 -13.16
N PRO A 51 -11.13 -15.43 -13.44
CA PRO A 51 -9.79 -15.45 -12.85
C PRO A 51 -9.98 -15.24 -11.34
N THR A 52 -9.93 -16.34 -10.59
CA THR A 52 -9.77 -16.32 -9.14
C THR A 52 -8.33 -15.95 -8.86
N ALA A 53 -7.95 -14.69 -9.11
CA ALA A 53 -6.71 -14.17 -8.54
C ALA A 53 -6.88 -14.24 -7.03
N SER A 54 -6.00 -14.99 -6.36
CA SER A 54 -6.02 -15.04 -4.89
C SER A 54 -5.66 -13.64 -4.36
N PRO A 55 -6.44 -13.05 -3.46
CA PRO A 55 -6.26 -11.67 -3.00
C PRO A 55 -4.93 -11.38 -2.27
N ILE A 56 -4.05 -12.38 -2.11
CA ILE A 56 -2.81 -12.31 -1.32
C ILE A 56 -1.55 -12.42 -2.21
N GLU A 57 -1.69 -12.64 -3.52
CA GLU A 57 -0.54 -12.84 -4.43
C GLU A 57 0.43 -11.64 -4.50
N THR A 58 0.06 -10.48 -3.95
CA THR A 58 0.88 -9.26 -3.88
C THR A 58 1.75 -9.16 -2.64
N MET A 59 1.65 -10.09 -1.68
CA MET A 59 2.54 -10.07 -0.52
C MET A 59 3.95 -10.56 -0.87
N PRO A 60 5.01 -9.92 -0.33
CA PRO A 60 6.38 -10.41 -0.48
C PRO A 60 6.54 -11.78 0.20
N HIS A 61 7.58 -12.52 -0.19
CA HIS A 61 8.03 -13.62 0.64
C HIS A 61 8.72 -13.06 1.89
N LEU A 62 8.53 -13.68 3.06
CA LEU A 62 9.03 -13.16 4.33
C LEU A 62 9.72 -14.28 5.12
N LEU A 63 10.87 -14.00 5.72
CA LEU A 63 11.37 -14.79 6.84
C LEU A 63 10.48 -14.53 8.06
N LEU A 64 9.87 -15.54 8.65
CA LEU A 64 8.92 -15.39 9.77
C LEU A 64 9.58 -15.65 11.12
N GLU A 65 10.29 -16.77 11.23
CA GLU A 65 10.87 -17.25 12.47
C GLU A 65 12.20 -17.94 12.19
N SER A 66 13.11 -17.92 13.16
CA SER A 66 14.31 -18.75 13.15
C SER A 66 14.74 -19.12 14.57
N THR A 67 15.30 -20.32 14.73
CA THR A 67 15.88 -20.80 16.00
C THR A 67 17.39 -20.64 16.07
N GLY A 68 18.00 -20.16 14.98
CA GLY A 68 19.42 -19.82 14.86
C GLY A 68 19.64 -18.66 13.91
N THR A 69 20.89 -18.37 13.59
CA THR A 69 21.25 -17.31 12.65
C THR A 69 20.77 -17.67 11.24
N VAL A 70 20.17 -16.71 10.55
CA VAL A 70 19.88 -16.81 9.12
C VAL A 70 20.68 -15.76 8.38
N LYS A 71 21.33 -16.17 7.29
CA LYS A 71 22.01 -15.24 6.40
C LYS A 71 21.48 -15.35 4.99
N LEU A 72 21.49 -14.23 4.29
CA LEU A 72 20.94 -14.03 2.96
C LEU A 72 22.03 -13.72 1.95
N LYS A 73 21.90 -14.26 0.75
CA LYS A 73 22.68 -13.87 -0.41
C LYS A 73 21.76 -13.64 -1.61
N ARG A 74 21.68 -12.38 -2.06
CA ARG A 74 20.96 -11.98 -3.29
C ARG A 74 21.77 -12.39 -4.51
N VAL A 75 21.42 -13.52 -5.14
CA VAL A 75 22.20 -14.07 -6.28
C VAL A 75 22.11 -13.18 -7.51
N ASP A 76 20.92 -12.65 -7.81
CA ASP A 76 20.70 -11.80 -8.99
C ASP A 76 21.40 -10.43 -8.87
N GLU A 77 21.80 -10.06 -7.66
CA GLU A 77 22.57 -8.84 -7.36
C GLU A 77 24.07 -9.10 -7.25
N ASN A 78 24.54 -10.33 -7.55
CA ASN A 78 25.95 -10.72 -7.47
C ASN A 78 26.62 -10.47 -6.11
N TRP A 79 25.88 -10.66 -5.00
CA TRP A 79 26.47 -10.53 -3.67
C TRP A 79 27.62 -11.53 -3.48
N PRO A 80 28.78 -11.12 -2.95
CA PRO A 80 29.92 -12.00 -2.81
C PRO A 80 29.68 -13.04 -1.72
N ASP A 81 29.09 -12.61 -0.60
CA ASP A 81 28.96 -13.39 0.63
C ASP A 81 27.54 -13.30 1.22
N PHE A 82 27.25 -14.23 2.12
CA PHE A 82 26.02 -14.24 2.91
C PHE A 82 26.05 -13.16 3.99
N GLN A 83 24.95 -12.40 4.12
CA GLN A 83 24.78 -11.33 5.09
C GLN A 83 23.76 -11.71 6.16
N PRO A 84 23.98 -11.37 7.44
CA PRO A 84 23.00 -11.62 8.48
C PRO A 84 21.69 -10.87 8.17
N ILE A 85 20.57 -11.55 8.40
CA ILE A 85 19.24 -10.96 8.28
C ILE A 85 18.42 -11.36 9.51
N GLU A 86 17.39 -10.57 9.79
CA GLU A 86 16.47 -10.81 10.91
C GLU A 86 15.12 -11.33 10.42
N ILE A 87 14.30 -11.79 11.36
CA ILE A 87 12.89 -12.07 11.06
C ILE A 87 12.21 -10.84 10.43
N HIS A 88 11.21 -11.12 9.62
CA HIS A 88 10.47 -10.19 8.78
C HIS A 88 11.19 -9.70 7.51
N THR A 89 12.45 -10.05 7.28
CA THR A 89 13.17 -9.66 6.06
C THR A 89 12.46 -10.18 4.79
N PRO A 90 12.21 -9.31 3.79
CA PRO A 90 11.65 -9.72 2.51
C PRO A 90 12.64 -10.54 1.68
N LEU A 91 12.13 -11.64 1.11
CA LEU A 91 12.91 -12.61 0.34
C LEU A 91 12.48 -12.60 -1.13
N LEU A 92 13.44 -12.82 -2.02
CA LEU A 92 13.24 -13.09 -3.43
C LEU A 92 13.37 -14.58 -3.68
N SER A 93 12.62 -15.10 -4.66
CA SER A 93 12.70 -16.52 -5.05
C SER A 93 14.08 -16.97 -5.56
N THR A 94 14.97 -16.04 -5.91
CA THR A 94 16.34 -16.30 -6.39
C THR A 94 17.39 -16.21 -5.30
N ASP A 95 16.99 -15.87 -4.08
CA ASP A 95 17.90 -15.76 -2.94
C ASP A 95 18.38 -17.13 -2.47
N LEU A 96 19.59 -17.12 -1.90
CA LEU A 96 20.13 -18.23 -1.11
C LEU A 96 20.09 -17.84 0.37
N LEU A 97 19.68 -18.79 1.20
CA LEU A 97 19.71 -18.68 2.65
C LEU A 97 20.71 -19.68 3.23
N GLU A 98 21.57 -19.21 4.13
CA GLU A 98 22.36 -20.04 5.03
C GLU A 98 21.66 -20.06 6.39
N VAL A 99 21.08 -21.20 6.75
CA VAL A 99 20.32 -21.41 7.98
C VAL A 99 21.15 -22.25 8.94
N GLU A 100 21.35 -21.76 10.17
CA GLU A 100 22.13 -22.47 11.19
C GLU A 100 21.36 -23.64 11.81
N ASP A 101 20.06 -23.46 12.09
CA ASP A 101 19.20 -24.48 12.71
C ASP A 101 17.90 -24.63 11.92
N GLN A 102 16.88 -23.82 12.22
CA GLN A 102 15.62 -23.82 11.49
C GLN A 102 15.20 -22.41 11.13
N ALA A 103 14.54 -22.27 9.98
CA ALA A 103 13.90 -21.03 9.54
C ALA A 103 12.52 -21.33 8.92
N ILE A 104 11.53 -20.47 9.18
CA ILE A 104 10.20 -20.55 8.58
C ILE A 104 10.02 -19.38 7.62
N ILE A 105 9.63 -19.67 6.38
CA ILE A 105 9.39 -18.69 5.33
C ILE A 105 7.91 -18.67 4.96
N LEU A 106 7.34 -17.48 4.81
CA LEU A 106 6.05 -17.27 4.17
C LEU A 106 6.24 -16.99 2.69
N CYS A 107 5.82 -17.90 1.83
CA CYS A 107 5.76 -17.70 0.39
C CYS A 107 4.44 -17.02 0.01
N ALA A 108 4.55 -15.83 -0.58
CA ALA A 108 3.45 -15.05 -1.15
C ALA A 108 2.26 -14.90 -0.19
N GLY A 109 2.53 -14.80 1.12
CA GLY A 109 1.51 -14.60 2.12
C GLY A 109 0.65 -15.82 2.50
N THR A 110 0.77 -16.96 1.81
CA THR A 110 -0.20 -18.06 1.94
C THR A 110 0.39 -19.41 2.28
N GLN A 111 1.66 -19.65 1.96
CA GLN A 111 2.29 -20.95 2.15
C GLN A 111 3.50 -20.82 3.06
N GLN A 112 3.52 -21.57 4.16
CA GLN A 112 4.70 -21.69 5.00
C GLN A 112 5.63 -22.78 4.47
N VAL A 113 6.93 -22.52 4.50
CA VAL A 113 7.97 -23.50 4.21
C VAL A 113 9.03 -23.45 5.30
N THR A 114 9.29 -24.60 5.90
CA THR A 114 10.36 -24.78 6.88
C THR A 114 11.65 -25.17 6.15
N LEU A 115 12.73 -24.46 6.45
CA LEU A 115 14.09 -24.80 6.06
C LEU A 115 14.84 -25.32 7.28
N GLU A 116 15.55 -26.42 7.08
CA GLU A 116 16.48 -26.99 8.05
C GLU A 116 17.89 -26.42 7.83
N THR A 117 18.82 -26.78 8.71
CA THR A 117 20.22 -26.34 8.64
C THR A 117 20.83 -26.56 7.27
N GLY A 118 21.55 -25.54 6.78
CA GLY A 118 22.35 -25.61 5.57
C GLY A 118 22.09 -24.43 4.63
N ILE A 119 22.53 -24.59 3.39
CA ILE A 119 22.33 -23.60 2.34
C ILE A 119 21.22 -24.08 1.42
N SER A 120 20.18 -23.27 1.24
CA SER A 120 19.07 -23.57 0.33
C SER A 120 18.63 -22.32 -0.42
N SER A 121 18.14 -22.50 -1.65
CA SER A 121 17.35 -21.47 -2.32
C SER A 121 16.02 -21.26 -1.60
N VAL A 122 15.47 -20.04 -1.71
CA VAL A 122 14.12 -19.74 -1.24
C VAL A 122 13.10 -20.57 -2.04
N PRO A 123 12.35 -21.48 -1.42
CA PRO A 123 11.48 -22.46 -2.09
C PRO A 123 10.11 -21.87 -2.49
N CYS A 124 10.08 -20.58 -2.82
CA CYS A 124 8.87 -19.85 -3.15
C CYS A 124 8.74 -19.63 -4.67
N PRO A 125 7.51 -19.57 -5.20
CA PRO A 125 7.31 -19.28 -6.62
C PRO A 125 7.83 -17.88 -6.96
N ARG A 126 8.36 -17.70 -8.18
CA ARG A 126 8.76 -16.39 -8.67
C ARG A 126 7.58 -15.44 -8.65
N GLN A 127 7.68 -14.38 -7.84
CA GLN A 127 6.81 -13.22 -7.92
C GLN A 127 7.46 -12.13 -8.78
N PRO A 128 6.67 -11.28 -9.46
CA PRO A 128 7.19 -10.03 -9.98
C PRO A 128 7.81 -9.21 -8.82
N ALA A 129 8.86 -8.44 -9.07
CA ALA A 129 9.47 -7.62 -8.03
C ALA A 129 8.44 -6.61 -7.49
N ILE A 130 8.09 -6.75 -6.21
CA ILE A 130 6.95 -6.03 -5.59
C ILE A 130 7.37 -4.65 -5.04
N PHE A 131 8.66 -4.40 -4.85
CA PHE A 131 9.14 -3.08 -4.43
C PHE A 131 9.37 -2.16 -5.63
N GLN A 132 8.28 -1.59 -6.15
CA GLN A 132 8.34 -0.33 -6.89
C GLN A 132 7.80 0.77 -5.98
N TYR A 133 8.70 1.62 -5.48
CA TYR A 133 8.29 2.83 -4.79
C TYR A 133 7.95 3.91 -5.82
N ASN A 134 6.75 4.47 -5.70
CA ASN A 134 5.93 4.94 -6.81
C ASN A 134 6.25 6.36 -7.30
N GLY A 135 7.52 6.66 -7.60
CA GLY A 135 7.95 7.86 -8.35
C GLY A 135 7.29 9.18 -7.91
N ALA A 136 6.93 9.30 -6.63
CA ALA A 136 6.21 10.45 -6.13
C ALA A 136 7.25 11.51 -5.77
N ASP A 137 7.15 12.68 -6.38
CA ASP A 137 7.98 13.83 -6.04
C ASP A 137 7.59 14.30 -4.64
N TYR A 138 8.44 13.97 -3.67
CA TYR A 138 8.38 14.58 -2.36
C TYR A 138 9.07 15.93 -2.47
N ASN A 139 8.29 17.00 -2.65
CA ASN A 139 8.78 18.27 -2.14
C ASN A 139 8.93 18.04 -0.64
N ALA A 140 10.17 17.99 -0.16
CA ALA A 140 10.45 18.01 1.27
C ALA A 140 9.56 19.11 1.84
N PRO A 141 8.50 18.79 2.61
CA PRO A 141 7.67 19.85 3.13
C PRO A 141 8.61 20.72 3.95
N GLN A 142 8.45 22.05 3.83
CA GLN A 142 9.00 22.94 4.84
C GLN A 142 8.66 22.29 6.17
N ARG A 143 9.67 21.93 6.98
CA ARG A 143 9.50 21.21 8.25
C ARG A 143 8.16 21.63 8.84
N PRO A 144 7.14 20.74 8.88
CA PRO A 144 5.86 21.14 9.40
C PRO A 144 6.15 21.71 10.79
N GLY A 145 5.78 22.97 10.97
CA GLY A 145 6.21 23.76 12.11
C GLY A 145 5.59 23.25 13.41
N GLU A 146 5.32 24.19 14.31
CA GLU A 146 4.46 23.98 15.48
C GLU A 146 2.97 23.79 15.08
N VAL A 147 2.69 23.58 13.78
CA VAL A 147 1.35 23.38 13.20
C VAL A 147 0.81 21.99 13.54
N PRO A 148 -0.47 21.86 13.93
CA PRO A 148 -1.09 20.57 14.12
C PRO A 148 -1.38 19.91 12.77
N TYR A 149 -1.23 18.59 12.69
CA TYR A 149 -1.64 17.83 11.50
C TYR A 149 -2.15 16.44 11.86
N VAL A 150 -3.05 15.92 11.03
CA VAL A 150 -3.63 14.59 11.21
C VAL A 150 -2.55 13.54 10.98
N LEU A 151 -2.39 12.63 11.93
CA LEU A 151 -1.61 11.40 11.79
C LEU A 151 -2.49 10.27 11.24
N TYR A 152 -3.74 10.18 11.68
CA TYR A 152 -4.68 9.18 11.18
C TYR A 152 -6.14 9.62 11.32
N PRO A 153 -7.00 9.36 10.33
CA PRO A 153 -6.68 8.82 9.01
C PRO A 153 -6.13 9.91 8.07
N ARG A 154 -4.95 9.67 7.49
CA ARG A 154 -4.30 10.54 6.50
C ARG A 154 -3.89 9.71 5.29
N ARG A 155 -4.26 10.15 4.08
CA ARG A 155 -3.88 9.52 2.81
C ARG A 155 -4.01 8.00 2.83
N THR A 156 -5.15 7.50 3.27
CA THR A 156 -5.33 6.06 3.48
C THR A 156 -6.76 5.59 3.23
N LEU A 157 -6.90 4.29 2.98
CA LEU A 157 -8.16 3.57 3.01
C LEU A 157 -8.42 3.04 4.42
N ILE A 158 -9.56 3.34 5.03
CA ILE A 158 -9.94 2.86 6.36
C ILE A 158 -11.02 1.77 6.29
N PHE A 159 -11.10 0.93 7.32
CA PHE A 159 -12.05 -0.20 7.35
C PHE A 159 -13.31 0.03 8.18
N THR A 160 -13.31 1.04 9.03
CA THR A 160 -14.40 1.35 9.95
C THR A 160 -15.11 2.64 9.57
N GLU A 161 -16.43 2.67 9.77
CA GLU A 161 -17.26 3.87 9.59
C GLU A 161 -16.99 4.93 10.66
N ARG A 162 -16.28 4.57 11.73
CA ARG A 162 -16.00 5.39 12.91
C ARG A 162 -14.55 5.17 13.35
N PRO A 163 -13.56 5.70 12.60
CA PRO A 163 -12.15 5.54 12.93
C PRO A 163 -11.78 6.34 14.19
N ASN A 164 -10.75 5.91 14.90
CA ASN A 164 -10.07 6.83 15.81
C ASN A 164 -9.39 7.92 14.97
N LEU A 165 -9.39 9.14 15.50
CA LEU A 165 -8.77 10.30 14.88
C LEU A 165 -7.55 10.64 15.72
N ILE A 166 -6.39 10.77 15.10
CA ILE A 166 -5.10 10.99 15.75
C ILE A 166 -4.39 12.13 15.04
N TRP A 167 -3.79 13.03 15.79
CA TRP A 167 -3.03 14.16 15.26
C TRP A 167 -1.77 14.38 16.07
N ARG A 168 -0.86 15.21 15.54
CA ARG A 168 0.37 15.58 16.23
C ARG A 168 0.08 16.55 17.35
N ASP A 169 0.74 16.33 18.49
CA ASP A 169 0.75 17.27 19.60
C ASP A 169 1.59 18.51 19.27
N THR A 170 0.99 19.68 19.41
CA THR A 170 1.65 20.99 19.35
C THR A 170 1.84 21.61 20.73
N GLY A 171 1.34 20.95 21.79
CA GLY A 171 1.29 21.50 23.14
C GLY A 171 0.13 22.48 23.39
N ALA A 172 -0.79 22.61 22.44
CA ALA A 172 -1.98 23.44 22.57
C ALA A 172 -2.98 22.88 23.61
N GLU A 173 -3.67 23.77 24.31
CA GLU A 173 -4.75 23.43 25.25
C GLU A 173 -6.09 23.12 24.57
N ASN A 174 -6.20 23.33 23.26
CA ASN A 174 -7.42 23.09 22.52
C ASN A 174 -7.10 22.75 21.07
N TYR A 175 -7.78 21.73 20.55
CA TYR A 175 -7.81 21.40 19.13
C TYR A 175 -9.24 21.44 18.62
N GLU A 176 -9.41 21.94 17.40
CA GLU A 176 -10.64 21.87 16.62
C GLU A 176 -10.42 20.92 15.44
N LEU A 177 -11.29 19.90 15.34
CA LEU A 177 -11.29 18.94 14.24
C LEU A 177 -12.48 19.23 13.34
N THR A 178 -12.23 19.38 12.05
CA THR A 178 -13.29 19.58 11.05
C THR A 178 -13.22 18.52 9.97
N LEU A 179 -14.34 17.83 9.75
CA LEU A 179 -14.48 16.82 8.70
C LEU A 179 -15.22 17.40 7.49
N PHE A 180 -14.69 17.12 6.30
CA PHE A 180 -15.27 17.49 5.02
C PHE A 180 -15.49 16.25 4.14
N ASP A 181 -16.47 16.36 3.25
CA ASP A 181 -16.61 15.50 2.08
C ASP A 181 -16.60 16.35 0.79
N GLN A 182 -16.97 15.73 -0.34
CA GLN A 182 -17.05 16.42 -1.63
C GLN A 182 -18.15 17.49 -1.71
N THR A 183 -19.11 17.48 -0.80
CA THR A 183 -20.24 18.43 -0.73
C THR A 183 -19.96 19.61 0.20
N GLY A 184 -19.02 19.46 1.13
CA GLY A 184 -18.55 20.52 2.01
C GLY A 184 -18.28 20.01 3.43
N LYS A 185 -18.43 20.92 4.40
CA LYS A 185 -18.21 20.62 5.81
C LYS A 185 -19.33 19.71 6.35
N LEU A 186 -18.95 18.60 6.95
CA LEU A 186 -19.85 17.67 7.64
C LEU A 186 -20.06 18.07 9.09
N TRP A 187 -18.98 18.22 9.86
CA TRP A 187 -19.04 18.59 11.27
C TRP A 187 -17.71 19.21 11.75
N THR A 188 -17.79 19.85 12.91
CA THR A 188 -16.66 20.39 13.67
C THR A 188 -16.81 19.97 15.13
N GLU A 189 -15.73 19.53 15.77
CA GLU A 189 -15.68 19.16 17.19
C GLU A 189 -14.43 19.75 17.85
N SER A 190 -14.52 20.12 19.12
CA SER A 190 -13.38 20.63 19.90
C SER A 190 -13.00 19.66 21.02
N THR A 191 -11.70 19.57 21.32
CA THR A 191 -11.14 18.73 22.38
C THR A 191 -9.99 19.45 23.08
N THR A 192 -9.77 19.17 24.37
CA THR A 192 -8.93 20.02 25.22
C THR A 192 -7.51 19.49 25.47
N GLU A 193 -7.22 18.19 25.55
CA GLU A 193 -5.82 17.78 25.88
C GLU A 193 -5.43 16.39 25.32
N GLN A 194 -6.24 15.84 24.42
CA GLN A 194 -5.99 14.52 23.86
C GLN A 194 -5.66 14.68 22.39
N THR A 195 -4.54 14.13 21.93
CA THR A 195 -4.15 14.05 20.51
C THR A 195 -4.75 12.85 19.79
N GLU A 196 -5.72 12.22 20.43
CA GLU A 196 -6.53 11.15 19.89
C GLU A 196 -7.97 11.36 20.36
N MET A 197 -8.93 11.12 19.47
CA MET A 197 -10.34 11.01 19.83
C MET A 197 -11.03 9.91 19.04
N ALA A 198 -11.96 9.21 19.67
CA ALA A 198 -12.87 8.34 18.94
C ALA A 198 -13.80 9.18 18.05
N TYR A 199 -14.17 8.65 16.87
CA TYR A 199 -15.16 9.30 16.03
C TYR A 199 -16.46 9.58 16.83
N PRO A 200 -17.00 10.80 16.84
CA PRO A 200 -18.10 11.15 17.73
C PRO A 200 -19.37 10.36 17.40
N ASN A 201 -19.97 9.73 18.41
CA ASN A 201 -21.15 8.87 18.26
C ASN A 201 -22.41 9.63 17.78
N GLN A 202 -22.46 10.94 18.03
CA GLN A 202 -23.54 11.83 17.64
C GLN A 202 -23.49 12.19 16.15
N GLN A 203 -22.31 12.07 15.52
CA GLN A 203 -22.12 12.31 14.10
C GLN A 203 -22.51 11.08 13.28
N MET A 204 -22.96 11.31 12.04
CA MET A 204 -23.29 10.22 11.11
C MET A 204 -22.05 9.36 10.84
N PRO A 205 -22.17 8.02 10.78
CA PRO A 205 -21.07 7.17 10.36
C PRO A 205 -20.59 7.54 8.95
N LEU A 206 -19.30 7.32 8.69
CA LEU A 206 -18.74 7.51 7.37
C LEU A 206 -19.38 6.53 6.38
N GLN A 207 -19.68 7.03 5.19
CA GLN A 207 -20.17 6.24 4.08
C GLN A 207 -19.02 5.58 3.32
N SER A 208 -19.24 4.31 2.99
CA SER A 208 -18.37 3.46 2.21
C SER A 208 -18.13 4.00 0.79
N GLY A 209 -16.88 3.98 0.33
CA GLY A 209 -16.47 4.45 -1.00
C GLY A 209 -16.41 5.98 -1.18
N MET A 210 -16.63 6.75 -0.11
CA MET A 210 -16.57 8.21 -0.13
C MET A 210 -15.21 8.72 0.34
N TYR A 211 -14.77 9.82 -0.27
CA TYR A 211 -13.54 10.52 0.10
C TYR A 211 -13.83 11.62 1.11
N TYR A 212 -12.99 11.70 2.14
CA TYR A 212 -13.08 12.65 3.24
C TYR A 212 -11.76 13.37 3.45
N LEU A 213 -11.84 14.59 3.99
CA LEU A 213 -10.70 15.33 4.49
C LEU A 213 -10.97 15.68 5.95
N LEU A 214 -10.05 15.28 6.83
CA LEU A 214 -10.02 15.74 8.21
C LEU A 214 -8.98 16.85 8.30
N LEU A 215 -9.34 17.97 8.90
CA LEU A 215 -8.41 19.04 9.26
C LEU A 215 -8.38 19.18 10.77
N VAL A 216 -7.18 19.34 11.32
CA VAL A 216 -6.97 19.77 12.69
C VAL A 216 -6.51 21.22 12.73
N THR A 217 -6.93 21.97 13.74
CA THR A 217 -6.57 23.37 13.96
C THR A 217 -6.34 23.55 15.45
N ASP A 218 -5.30 24.30 15.82
CA ASP A 218 -5.10 24.76 17.19
C ASP A 218 -5.38 26.26 17.30
N GLU A 219 -5.02 26.87 18.43
CA GLU A 219 -5.29 28.29 18.67
C GLU A 219 -4.55 29.24 17.72
N THR A 220 -3.48 28.76 17.09
CA THR A 220 -2.52 29.58 16.34
C THR A 220 -2.50 29.26 14.86
N GLU A 221 -2.66 27.99 14.49
CA GLU A 221 -2.38 27.51 13.15
C GLU A 221 -3.42 26.47 12.68
N VAL A 222 -3.74 26.55 11.39
CA VAL A 222 -4.57 25.56 10.69
C VAL A 222 -3.63 24.59 10.00
N GLU A 223 -3.95 23.29 10.07
CA GLU A 223 -3.22 22.25 9.34
C GLU A 223 -2.97 22.64 7.87
N ASP A 224 -1.78 22.27 7.38
CA ASP A 224 -1.44 22.39 5.96
C ASP A 224 -2.46 21.61 5.10
N GLN A 225 -3.16 22.33 4.24
CA GLN A 225 -4.16 21.77 3.31
C GLN A 225 -3.48 21.17 2.08
N THR A 226 -2.39 20.43 2.28
CA THR A 226 -1.65 19.78 1.21
C THR A 226 -2.62 18.91 0.40
N PRO A 227 -2.69 19.07 -0.93
CA PRO A 227 -3.55 18.23 -1.75
C PRO A 227 -3.22 16.74 -1.58
N GLY A 228 -4.25 15.89 -1.54
CA GLY A 228 -4.08 14.43 -1.54
C GLY A 228 -3.81 13.80 -0.17
N ILE A 229 -4.07 14.51 0.94
CA ILE A 229 -3.92 13.99 2.32
C ILE A 229 -5.23 13.44 2.91
N GLY A 230 -6.35 13.61 2.23
CA GLY A 230 -7.62 13.01 2.64
C GLY A 230 -7.62 11.48 2.53
N PHE A 231 -8.68 10.86 3.02
CA PHE A 231 -8.81 9.41 3.17
C PHE A 231 -10.14 8.93 2.59
N SER A 232 -10.28 7.62 2.43
CA SER A 232 -11.53 7.02 1.94
C SER A 232 -11.92 5.84 2.80
N MET A 233 -13.21 5.54 2.90
CA MET A 233 -13.67 4.30 3.51
C MET A 233 -13.71 3.20 2.45
N ALA A 234 -13.14 2.03 2.77
CA ALA A 234 -13.20 0.85 1.92
C ALA A 234 -14.65 0.49 1.54
N ASP A 235 -14.85 0.13 0.28
CA ASP A 235 -16.14 -0.36 -0.20
C ASP A 235 -16.46 -1.78 0.26
N ALA A 236 -17.73 -2.18 0.17
CA ALA A 236 -18.15 -3.51 0.64
C ALA A 236 -17.44 -4.67 -0.09
N SER A 237 -17.03 -4.47 -1.35
CA SER A 237 -16.25 -5.47 -2.09
C SER A 237 -14.83 -5.55 -1.55
N GLN A 238 -14.18 -4.40 -1.37
CA GLN A 238 -12.84 -4.31 -0.80
C GLN A 238 -12.77 -4.93 0.60
N LEU A 239 -13.70 -4.57 1.48
CA LEU A 239 -13.77 -5.13 2.83
C LEU A 239 -13.98 -6.65 2.82
N LYS A 240 -14.71 -7.18 1.83
CA LYS A 240 -14.90 -8.63 1.70
C LYS A 240 -13.59 -9.32 1.34
N GLU A 241 -12.84 -8.79 0.37
CA GLU A 241 -11.53 -9.33 -0.04
C GLU A 241 -10.51 -9.24 1.10
N ILE A 242 -10.46 -8.10 1.78
CA ILE A 242 -9.58 -7.88 2.94
C ILE A 242 -9.89 -8.87 4.05
N ARG A 243 -11.17 -9.06 4.42
CA ARG A 243 -11.57 -10.04 5.46
C ARG A 243 -11.28 -11.48 5.05
N GLN A 244 -11.35 -11.81 3.77
CA GLN A 244 -10.96 -13.15 3.30
C GLN A 244 -9.45 -13.36 3.46
N ALA A 245 -8.64 -12.36 3.12
CA ALA A 245 -7.21 -12.42 3.32
C ALA A 245 -6.82 -12.48 4.80
N GLU A 246 -7.45 -11.66 5.64
CA GLU A 246 -7.32 -11.73 7.10
C GLU A 246 -7.61 -13.14 7.63
N GLN A 247 -8.67 -13.80 7.14
CA GLN A 247 -8.99 -15.18 7.55
C GLN A 247 -7.90 -16.17 7.15
N ILE A 248 -7.34 -16.04 5.95
CA ILE A 248 -6.23 -16.90 5.49
C ILE A 248 -4.99 -16.67 6.34
N ILE A 249 -4.60 -15.42 6.58
CA ILE A 249 -3.45 -15.06 7.43
C ILE A 249 -3.67 -15.55 8.87
N ASN A 250 -4.89 -15.43 9.39
CA ASN A 250 -5.24 -15.92 10.72
C ASN A 250 -5.32 -17.45 10.83
N ALA A 251 -5.47 -18.16 9.71
CA ALA A 251 -5.47 -19.60 9.65
C ALA A 251 -4.06 -20.20 9.46
N LEU A 252 -3.03 -19.38 9.21
CA LEU A 252 -1.65 -19.85 9.10
C LEU A 252 -1.22 -20.58 10.39
N PRO A 253 -0.71 -21.82 10.31
CA PRO A 253 -0.38 -22.63 11.48
C PRO A 253 0.84 -22.08 12.21
N ASP A 254 0.96 -22.42 13.50
CA ASP A 254 2.19 -22.30 14.30
C ASP A 254 2.90 -20.93 14.37
N LEU A 255 2.24 -19.84 13.97
CA LEU A 255 2.76 -18.47 14.14
C LEU A 255 2.33 -17.86 15.46
N ASP A 256 3.30 -17.23 16.13
CA ASP A 256 3.01 -16.38 17.27
C ASP A 256 2.16 -15.14 16.88
N LYS A 257 1.56 -14.50 17.89
CA LYS A 257 0.65 -13.37 17.67
C LYS A 257 1.38 -12.17 17.02
N PRO A 258 2.56 -11.73 17.47
CA PRO A 258 3.27 -10.63 16.85
C PRO A 258 3.62 -10.86 15.37
N THR A 259 4.12 -12.03 15.00
CA THR A 259 4.49 -12.39 13.61
C THR A 259 3.26 -12.37 12.71
N ARG A 260 2.15 -12.97 13.17
CA ARG A 260 0.87 -12.92 12.45
C ARG A 260 0.36 -11.50 12.25
N THR A 261 0.52 -10.67 13.27
CA THR A 261 0.11 -9.26 13.27
C THR A 261 0.99 -8.45 12.30
N PHE A 262 2.29 -8.75 12.24
CA PHE A 262 3.22 -8.16 11.29
C PHE A 262 2.85 -8.51 9.84
N ILE A 263 2.58 -9.78 9.54
CA ILE A 263 2.15 -10.23 8.20
C ILE A 263 0.89 -9.47 7.76
N LEU A 264 -0.07 -9.29 8.67
CA LEU A 264 -1.30 -8.54 8.36
C LEU A 264 -1.01 -7.08 8.00
N ALA A 265 -0.09 -6.43 8.70
CA ALA A 265 0.31 -5.06 8.39
C ALA A 265 1.04 -4.96 7.04
N VAL A 266 1.93 -5.92 6.73
CA VAL A 266 2.59 -5.99 5.42
C VAL A 266 1.57 -6.21 4.31
N TYR A 267 0.56 -7.07 4.52
CA TYR A 267 -0.54 -7.25 3.58
C TYR A 267 -1.22 -5.91 3.28
N TYR A 268 -1.61 -5.16 4.31
CA TYR A 268 -2.24 -3.84 4.12
C TYR A 268 -1.34 -2.83 3.40
N ALA A 269 -0.04 -2.81 3.71
CA ALA A 269 0.91 -1.90 3.07
C ALA A 269 1.21 -2.25 1.60
N THR A 270 1.00 -3.51 1.20
CA THR A 270 1.33 -4.04 -0.13
C THR A 270 0.11 -4.31 -1.01
N LEU A 271 -1.09 -4.07 -0.51
CA LEU A 271 -2.30 -4.10 -1.32
C LEU A 271 -2.20 -3.12 -2.48
N GLU A 272 -2.74 -3.50 -3.64
CA GLU A 272 -2.80 -2.58 -4.76
C GLU A 272 -3.62 -1.32 -4.40
N PRO A 273 -3.25 -0.13 -4.89
CA PRO A 273 -4.03 1.07 -4.64
C PRO A 273 -5.43 0.90 -5.23
N ASP A 274 -6.43 1.36 -4.50
CA ASP A 274 -7.79 1.40 -5.00
C ASP A 274 -7.82 2.19 -6.32
N PRO A 275 -8.35 1.62 -7.42
CA PRO A 275 -8.26 2.26 -8.73
C PRO A 275 -9.09 3.55 -8.84
N LYS A 276 -10.02 3.81 -7.90
CA LYS A 276 -10.89 5.00 -7.90
C LYS A 276 -10.22 6.17 -7.15
N THR A 277 -9.54 5.88 -6.06
CA THR A 277 -8.99 6.87 -5.12
C THR A 277 -7.47 6.93 -5.13
N GLY A 278 -6.80 5.90 -5.64
CA GLY A 278 -5.35 5.72 -5.56
C GLY A 278 -4.84 5.42 -4.15
N LEU A 279 -5.73 5.12 -3.19
CA LEU A 279 -5.38 4.92 -1.79
C LEU A 279 -5.20 3.44 -1.45
N ARG A 280 -4.28 3.16 -0.53
CA ARG A 280 -4.06 1.87 0.12
C ARG A 280 -4.38 1.98 1.62
N PRO A 281 -4.63 0.85 2.32
CA PRO A 281 -4.83 0.87 3.77
C PRO A 281 -3.53 1.01 4.58
N VAL A 282 -2.63 1.90 4.15
CA VAL A 282 -1.35 2.16 4.80
C VAL A 282 -1.47 2.72 6.22
N GLY A 283 -2.55 3.44 6.56
CA GLY A 283 -2.82 3.89 7.91
C GLY A 283 -3.21 2.75 8.86
N GLU A 284 -3.95 1.76 8.36
CA GLU A 284 -4.26 0.53 9.10
C GLU A 284 -2.98 -0.29 9.32
N ALA A 285 -2.09 -0.37 8.31
CA ALA A 285 -0.77 -0.98 8.44
C ALA A 285 0.10 -0.24 9.48
N TRP A 286 0.21 1.08 9.37
CA TRP A 286 0.98 1.93 10.28
C TRP A 286 0.54 1.74 11.73
N ARG A 287 -0.78 1.75 12.00
CA ARG A 287 -1.35 1.52 13.34
C ARG A 287 -0.89 0.21 13.96
N ILE A 288 -0.73 -0.83 13.16
CA ILE A 288 -0.22 -2.13 13.59
C ILE A 288 1.29 -2.08 13.82
N PHE A 289 2.06 -1.49 12.90
CA PHE A 289 3.51 -1.36 13.05
C PHE A 289 3.90 -0.54 14.27
N GLU A 290 3.19 0.56 14.59
CA GLU A 290 3.37 1.33 15.82
C GLU A 290 3.22 0.45 17.07
N ALA A 291 2.13 -0.31 17.15
CA ALA A 291 1.86 -1.17 18.31
C ALA A 291 2.89 -2.31 18.44
N LEU A 292 3.36 -2.87 17.32
CA LEU A 292 4.42 -3.88 17.36
C LEU A 292 5.75 -3.29 17.83
N ALA A 293 6.08 -2.06 17.42
CA ALA A 293 7.33 -1.38 17.78
C ALA A 293 7.45 -1.08 19.29
N GLU A 294 6.34 -1.10 20.03
CA GLU A 294 6.36 -1.02 21.51
C GLU A 294 6.98 -2.26 22.17
N THR A 295 6.98 -3.40 21.48
CA THR A 295 7.40 -4.71 22.03
C THR A 295 8.47 -5.42 21.23
N GLN A 296 8.68 -5.00 19.97
CA GLN A 296 9.65 -5.57 19.05
C GLN A 296 10.58 -4.47 18.51
N ASN A 297 11.84 -4.81 18.30
CA ASN A 297 12.83 -3.88 17.77
C ASN A 297 13.62 -4.53 16.63
N THR A 298 12.93 -4.91 15.55
CA THR A 298 13.59 -5.49 14.37
C THR A 298 13.85 -4.41 13.31
N PRO A 299 14.94 -4.50 12.54
CA PRO A 299 15.26 -3.54 11.48
C PRO A 299 14.12 -3.36 10.49
N THR A 300 13.57 -4.48 10.01
CA THR A 300 12.52 -4.48 8.99
C THR A 300 11.19 -3.91 9.50
N LEU A 301 10.85 -4.08 10.78
CA LEU A 301 9.67 -3.45 11.37
C LEU A 301 9.72 -1.93 11.25
N HIS A 302 10.83 -1.32 11.65
CA HIS A 302 11.02 0.13 11.55
C HIS A 302 11.10 0.60 10.10
N LEU A 303 11.68 -0.20 9.20
CA LEU A 303 11.72 0.11 7.78
C LEU A 303 10.30 0.18 7.18
N TRP A 304 9.44 -0.81 7.45
CA TRP A 304 8.04 -0.80 7.00
C TRP A 304 7.24 0.35 7.61
N ARG A 305 7.46 0.62 8.90
CA ARG A 305 6.87 1.79 9.59
C ARG A 305 7.22 3.08 8.84
N GLY A 306 8.50 3.29 8.52
CA GLY A 306 8.95 4.46 7.75
C GLY A 306 8.31 4.57 6.37
N TYR A 307 8.23 3.47 5.62
CA TYR A 307 7.59 3.48 4.31
C TYR A 307 6.09 3.81 4.39
N THR A 308 5.35 3.23 5.36
CA THR A 308 3.92 3.56 5.54
C THR A 308 3.71 5.03 5.89
N LEU A 309 4.54 5.59 6.77
CA LEU A 309 4.50 7.01 7.14
C LEU A 309 4.83 7.92 5.95
N MET A 310 5.82 7.55 5.14
CA MET A 310 6.17 8.31 3.94
C MET A 310 5.04 8.27 2.89
N GLU A 311 4.35 7.13 2.74
CA GLU A 311 3.18 7.01 1.86
C GLU A 311 1.98 7.82 2.38
N MET A 312 1.84 7.93 3.70
CA MET A 312 0.83 8.78 4.36
C MET A 312 1.16 10.28 4.32
N PHE A 313 2.30 10.67 3.75
CA PHE A 313 2.82 12.05 3.76
C PHE A 313 3.09 12.57 5.18
N LEU A 314 3.78 11.75 5.99
CA LEU A 314 4.24 12.04 7.35
C LEU A 314 5.78 11.95 7.44
N PRO A 315 6.51 12.92 6.86
CA PRO A 315 7.95 12.79 6.66
C PRO A 315 8.79 12.90 7.94
N LEU A 316 8.32 13.63 8.97
CA LEU A 316 9.04 13.74 10.26
C LEU A 316 9.00 12.41 11.02
N GLU A 317 7.82 11.80 11.05
CA GLU A 317 7.60 10.48 11.63
C GLU A 317 8.36 9.41 10.83
N ALA A 318 8.30 9.50 9.49
CA ALA A 318 9.04 8.59 8.62
C ALA A 318 10.56 8.69 8.84
N GLU A 319 11.11 9.90 8.95
CA GLU A 319 12.54 10.12 9.26
C GLU A 319 12.93 9.43 10.57
N THR A 320 12.10 9.56 11.61
CA THR A 320 12.35 8.93 12.91
C THR A 320 12.31 7.40 12.78
N ALA A 321 11.34 6.84 12.07
CA ALA A 321 11.25 5.40 11.83
C ALA A 321 12.44 4.87 11.01
N PHE A 322 12.88 5.57 9.96
CA PHE A 322 14.06 5.15 9.18
C PHE A 322 15.36 5.22 9.99
N LYS A 323 15.52 6.21 10.88
CA LYS A 323 16.66 6.24 11.80
C LYS A 323 16.65 5.07 12.78
N ALA A 324 15.49 4.72 13.32
CA ALA A 324 15.34 3.52 14.15
C ALA A 324 15.64 2.22 13.38
N ALA A 325 15.29 2.17 12.09
CA ALA A 325 15.65 1.05 11.22
C ALA A 325 17.16 0.91 11.05
N ILE A 326 17.88 2.02 10.83
CA ILE A 326 19.34 2.04 10.73
C ILE A 326 19.97 1.57 12.04
N GLU A 327 19.56 2.13 13.17
CA GLU A 327 20.10 1.75 14.49
C GLU A 327 19.89 0.26 14.78
N ALA A 328 18.67 -0.25 14.55
CA ALA A 328 18.38 -1.67 14.71
C ALA A 328 19.21 -2.54 13.76
N ALA A 329 19.37 -2.11 12.51
CA ALA A 329 20.13 -2.84 11.48
C ALA A 329 21.64 -2.87 11.75
N GLU A 330 22.21 -1.78 12.27
CA GLU A 330 23.62 -1.70 12.67
C GLU A 330 23.94 -2.71 13.78
N ASN A 331 23.02 -2.89 14.73
CA ASN A 331 23.20 -3.83 15.85
C ASN A 331 23.29 -5.30 15.41
N VAL A 332 22.69 -5.65 14.27
CA VAL A 332 22.66 -7.03 13.75
C VAL A 332 23.49 -7.21 12.47
N GLY A 333 24.07 -6.14 11.94
CA GLY A 333 24.86 -6.16 10.71
C GLY A 333 24.03 -6.30 9.42
N ASP A 334 22.75 -5.95 9.44
CA ASP A 334 21.88 -5.98 8.25
C ASP A 334 22.17 -4.77 7.35
N LEU A 335 23.14 -4.93 6.45
CA LEU A 335 23.60 -3.87 5.55
C LEU A 335 22.54 -3.46 4.52
N GLU A 336 21.67 -4.38 4.10
CA GLU A 336 20.64 -4.08 3.11
C GLU A 336 19.57 -3.16 3.71
N THR A 337 19.09 -3.47 4.92
CA THR A 337 18.11 -2.61 5.60
C THR A 337 18.69 -1.23 5.90
N GLN A 338 19.96 -1.13 6.30
CA GLN A 338 20.64 0.16 6.45
C GLN A 338 20.62 0.94 5.14
N ALA A 339 21.04 0.32 4.03
CA ALA A 339 21.12 0.98 2.73
C ALA A 339 19.75 1.48 2.25
N ARG A 340 18.70 0.65 2.42
CA ARG A 340 17.32 1.01 2.06
C ARG A 340 16.78 2.17 2.90
N ALA A 341 17.06 2.17 4.20
CA ALA A 341 16.67 3.27 5.08
C ALA A 341 17.41 4.57 4.72
N TYR A 342 18.70 4.49 4.37
CA TYR A 342 19.45 5.65 3.86
C TYR A 342 18.91 6.18 2.54
N ILE A 343 18.53 5.32 1.58
CA ILE A 343 17.84 5.76 0.36
C ILE A 343 16.57 6.54 0.71
N ALA A 344 15.74 5.99 1.60
CA ALA A 344 14.48 6.63 1.99
C ALA A 344 14.70 7.98 2.70
N LEU A 345 15.71 8.10 3.58
CA LEU A 345 16.11 9.38 4.18
C LEU A 345 16.61 10.38 3.12
N GLY A 346 17.35 9.89 2.12
CA GLY A 346 17.75 10.68 0.96
C GLY A 346 16.54 11.20 0.18
N GLN A 347 15.54 10.36 -0.07
CA GLN A 347 14.29 10.77 -0.76
C GLN A 347 13.48 11.79 0.05
N LEU A 348 13.44 11.67 1.38
CA LEU A 348 12.73 12.61 2.25
C LEU A 348 13.37 14.00 2.31
N SER A 349 14.70 14.06 2.29
CA SER A 349 15.48 15.29 2.56
C SER A 349 16.16 15.88 1.33
N CYS A 350 16.27 15.11 0.26
CA CYS A 350 17.15 15.34 -0.88
C CYS A 350 18.61 15.63 -0.50
N ASP A 351 19.05 15.11 0.65
CA ASP A 351 20.44 15.19 1.08
C ASP A 351 21.27 14.07 0.44
N LYS A 352 22.21 14.48 -0.42
CA LYS A 352 23.15 13.58 -1.10
C LYS A 352 24.02 12.78 -0.13
N MET A 353 24.21 13.23 1.10
CA MET A 353 24.95 12.49 2.11
C MET A 353 24.30 11.13 2.40
N TYR A 354 22.96 11.06 2.48
CA TYR A 354 22.27 9.79 2.72
C TYR A 354 22.40 8.84 1.53
N PHE A 355 22.26 9.34 0.30
CA PHE A 355 22.48 8.53 -0.89
C PHE A 355 23.91 7.98 -0.98
N ASN A 356 24.91 8.79 -0.61
CA ASN A 356 26.31 8.34 -0.56
C ASN A 356 26.51 7.21 0.47
N GLN A 357 25.86 7.27 1.63
CA GLN A 357 25.92 6.18 2.62
C GLN A 357 25.28 4.91 2.10
N ALA A 358 24.12 5.01 1.45
CA ALA A 358 23.49 3.86 0.81
C ALA A 358 24.37 3.25 -0.28
N GLU A 359 25.05 4.08 -1.09
CA GLU A 359 25.98 3.62 -2.12
C GLU A 359 27.17 2.85 -1.50
N ILE A 360 27.79 3.38 -0.45
CA ILE A 360 28.89 2.71 0.25
C ILE A 360 28.46 1.32 0.75
N LEU A 361 27.27 1.23 1.35
CA LEU A 361 26.72 -0.04 1.84
C LEU A 361 26.44 -1.02 0.68
N TYR A 362 25.78 -0.58 -0.38
CA TYR A 362 25.54 -1.45 -1.54
C TYR A 362 26.83 -1.86 -2.27
N MET A 363 27.84 -0.99 -2.33
CA MET A 363 29.17 -1.35 -2.85
C MET A 363 29.83 -2.45 -2.00
N SER A 364 29.67 -2.41 -0.68
CA SER A 364 30.17 -3.48 0.21
C SER A 364 29.47 -4.83 -0.03
N LEU A 365 28.23 -4.78 -0.52
CA LEU A 365 27.44 -5.94 -0.94
C LEU A 365 27.69 -6.35 -2.40
N ASN A 366 28.49 -5.59 -3.16
CA ASN A 366 28.59 -5.71 -4.63
C ASN A 366 27.21 -5.65 -5.33
N GLY A 367 26.25 -4.94 -4.73
CA GLY A 367 24.82 -4.97 -5.05
C GLY A 367 24.29 -3.72 -5.75
N GLN A 368 22.99 -3.44 -5.54
CA GLN A 368 22.16 -2.52 -6.35
C GLN A 368 22.47 -1.01 -6.19
N THR A 369 23.54 -0.53 -6.83
CA THR A 369 23.76 0.93 -6.99
C THR A 369 22.64 1.62 -7.79
N ASP A 370 21.94 0.88 -8.65
CA ASP A 370 20.82 1.40 -9.44
C ASP A 370 19.64 1.87 -8.56
N LEU A 371 19.44 1.28 -7.37
CA LEU A 371 18.42 1.77 -6.44
C LEU A 371 18.77 3.14 -5.88
N VAL A 372 20.06 3.39 -5.62
CA VAL A 372 20.52 4.70 -5.16
C VAL A 372 20.28 5.75 -6.25
N GLN A 373 20.58 5.41 -7.50
CA GLN A 373 20.32 6.30 -8.64
C GLN A 373 18.81 6.60 -8.76
N LYS A 374 17.94 5.58 -8.74
CA LYS A 374 16.49 5.79 -8.77
C LYS A 374 15.99 6.65 -7.60
N GLY A 375 16.61 6.49 -6.43
CA GLY A 375 16.33 7.33 -5.27
C GLY A 375 16.69 8.80 -5.51
N GLN A 376 17.85 9.06 -6.13
CA GLN A 376 18.31 10.39 -6.50
C GLN A 376 17.41 11.04 -7.57
N GLU A 377 16.91 10.26 -8.53
CA GLU A 377 16.00 10.73 -9.60
C GLU A 377 14.68 11.30 -9.07
N VAL A 378 14.27 10.96 -7.84
CA VAL A 378 13.08 11.56 -7.19
C VAL A 378 13.33 13.01 -6.71
N CYS A 379 14.61 13.40 -6.57
CA CYS A 379 15.01 14.70 -6.05
C CYS A 379 15.46 15.70 -7.12
N ASP A 380 15.69 15.23 -8.35
CA ASP A 380 16.11 16.04 -9.51
C ASP A 380 14.89 16.49 -10.33
#